data_AF-A0A7C8A5N0-F1
#
_entry.id   AF-A0A7C8A5N0-F1
#
_cell.length_a   1.000
_cell.length_b   1.000
_cell.length_c   1.000
_cell.angle_alpha   90.00
_cell.angle_beta   90.00
_cell.angle_gamma   90.00
#
_symmetry.space_group_name_H-M   'P 1'
#
loop_
_entity.id
_entity.type
_entity.pdbx_description
1 polymer ?
#
loop_
_entity_poly.entity_id
_entity_poly.type
_entity_poly.pdbx_seq_one_letter_code
_entity_poly.pdbx_strand_id
1 'polypeptide(L)'
;MSESKQKFMIIDGESGASAAIQEILAQHYDVTIVGTAKEAAEKAENQDFDLIVTGYILPQISGAKAISEIKTTKDIAPEEKAKLLKKLREAVKQVEMDFQAKKSATEVLLRESQAKQDKILDLLNDRMRQLENENTELGREVRSFKEQLSTAVKQRADAEEKAEAARNDVAHAERELETLLAEKAEAEKQAETALLEKTEIEKTAGAAIKERDEAEKKVDDALHERAEMEKKLAGATRNIEALNKQTTSLKEELDKTITIAETAVNEKTRLQEKLAKIQENWEKYIADK
;
A
#
# COMPACT_ATOMS: atom_id res chain seq x y z
N MET A 1 14.33 52.48 49.45
CA MET A 1 13.77 53.56 50.28
C MET A 1 12.28 53.38 50.26
N SER A 2 11.65 53.13 51.39
CA SER A 2 10.21 52.92 51.49
C SER A 2 9.52 54.27 51.32
N GLU A 3 8.71 54.45 50.28
CA GLU A 3 7.88 55.65 50.13
C GLU A 3 6.89 55.73 51.30
N SER A 4 6.78 56.90 51.93
CA SER A 4 5.80 57.11 53.00
C SER A 4 4.41 57.11 52.40
N LYS A 5 3.53 56.22 52.87
CA LYS A 5 2.12 56.18 52.46
C LYS A 5 1.46 57.53 52.75
N GLN A 6 0.71 58.05 51.77
CA GLN A 6 -0.09 59.26 51.95
C GLN A 6 -1.18 59.02 53.01
N LYS A 7 -1.48 60.04 53.82
CA LYS A 7 -2.36 59.98 54.99
C LYS A 7 -3.73 60.56 54.69
N PHE A 8 -4.77 59.74 54.79
CA PHE A 8 -6.14 60.11 54.48
C PHE A 8 -6.99 60.08 55.74
N MET A 9 -7.90 61.05 55.89
CA MET A 9 -8.93 61.04 56.94
C MET A 9 -10.31 60.91 56.32
N ILE A 10 -11.13 59.99 56.84
CA ILE A 10 -12.51 59.77 56.41
C ILE A 10 -13.45 60.11 57.57
N ILE A 11 -14.35 61.06 57.33
CA ILE A 11 -15.38 61.47 58.27
C ILE A 11 -16.71 60.86 57.85
N ASP A 12 -17.14 59.80 58.54
CA ASP A 12 -18.39 59.10 58.26
C ASP A 12 -19.02 58.57 59.56
N GLY A 13 -20.30 58.87 59.76
CA GLY A 13 -21.06 58.45 60.94
C GLY A 13 -21.64 57.03 60.82
N GLU A 14 -21.62 56.42 59.62
CA GLU A 14 -22.05 55.05 59.40
C GLU A 14 -20.86 54.08 59.40
N SER A 15 -20.87 53.13 60.34
CA SER A 15 -19.75 52.19 60.55
C SER A 15 -19.57 51.15 59.43
N GLY A 16 -20.58 50.94 58.59
CA GLY A 16 -20.55 49.93 57.52
C GLY A 16 -19.80 50.38 56.26
N ALA A 17 -20.10 51.57 55.74
CA ALA A 17 -19.46 52.10 54.54
C ALA A 17 -18.00 52.49 54.81
N SER A 18 -17.74 53.10 55.97
CA SER A 18 -16.40 53.49 56.42
C SER A 18 -15.45 52.28 56.56
N ALA A 19 -15.93 51.14 57.06
CA ALA A 19 -15.12 49.91 57.15
C ALA A 19 -14.70 49.36 55.77
N ALA A 20 -15.63 49.33 54.81
CA ALA A 20 -15.33 48.87 53.45
C ALA A 20 -14.33 49.79 52.74
N ILE A 21 -14.45 51.11 52.93
CA ILE A 21 -13.49 52.08 52.38
C ILE A 21 -12.11 51.93 53.04
N GLN A 22 -12.05 51.66 54.35
CA GLN A 22 -10.79 51.38 55.04
C GLN A 22 -10.08 50.18 54.42
N GLU A 23 -10.81 49.09 54.19
CA GLU A 23 -10.24 47.85 53.66
C GLU A 23 -9.64 48.03 52.27
N ILE A 24 -10.28 48.82 51.42
CA ILE A 24 -9.81 49.13 50.07
C ILE A 24 -8.59 50.07 50.12
N LEU A 25 -8.68 51.15 50.89
CA LEU A 25 -7.65 52.21 50.86
C LEU A 25 -6.41 51.89 51.70
N ALA A 26 -6.54 51.12 52.80
CA ALA A 26 -5.40 50.78 53.68
C ALA A 26 -4.29 49.98 52.96
N GLN A 27 -4.60 49.34 51.84
CA GLN A 27 -3.63 48.64 51.01
C GLN A 27 -2.53 49.58 50.52
N HIS A 28 -2.89 50.84 50.19
CA HIS A 28 -1.99 51.81 49.56
C HIS A 28 -1.79 53.09 50.37
N TYR A 29 -2.71 53.41 51.29
CA TYR A 29 -2.73 54.66 52.07
C TYR A 29 -2.72 54.38 53.57
N ASP A 30 -2.36 55.39 54.36
CA ASP A 30 -2.58 55.40 55.81
C ASP A 30 -3.91 56.08 56.11
N VAL A 31 -4.91 55.31 56.56
CA VAL A 31 -6.31 55.75 56.60
C VAL A 31 -6.80 55.87 58.03
N THR A 32 -7.21 57.07 58.42
CA THR A 32 -7.83 57.37 59.71
C THR A 32 -9.32 57.59 59.55
N ILE A 33 -10.13 56.83 60.28
CA ILE A 33 -11.59 57.02 60.30
C ILE A 33 -11.98 57.78 61.57
N VAL A 34 -12.93 58.69 61.43
CA VAL A 34 -13.54 59.46 62.50
C VAL A 34 -15.05 59.52 62.30
N GLY A 35 -15.80 59.40 63.41
CA GLY A 35 -17.26 59.32 63.36
C GLY A 35 -17.95 60.68 63.38
N THR A 36 -17.22 61.73 63.75
CA THR A 36 -17.76 63.08 63.93
C THR A 36 -16.80 64.16 63.44
N ALA A 37 -17.34 65.32 63.06
CA ALA A 37 -16.54 66.49 62.69
C ALA A 37 -15.66 67.01 63.84
N LYS A 38 -16.09 66.79 65.10
CA LYS A 38 -15.32 67.19 66.29
C LYS A 38 -14.05 66.33 66.43
N GLU A 39 -14.20 65.01 66.34
CA GLU A 39 -13.05 64.09 66.35
C GLU A 39 -12.09 64.35 65.18
N ALA A 40 -12.63 64.69 64.01
CA ALA A 40 -11.82 65.04 62.86
C ALA A 40 -10.94 66.29 63.11
N ALA A 41 -11.52 67.32 63.72
CA ALA A 41 -10.79 68.54 64.08
C ALA A 41 -9.69 68.26 65.10
N GLU A 42 -10.00 67.50 66.16
CA GLU A 42 -9.02 67.11 67.19
C GLU A 42 -7.85 66.31 66.62
N LYS A 43 -8.10 65.44 65.62
CA LYS A 43 -7.03 64.68 64.95
C LYS A 43 -6.23 65.52 63.98
N ALA A 44 -6.87 66.42 63.23
CA ALA A 44 -6.18 67.29 62.28
C ALA A 44 -5.27 68.33 62.98
N GLU A 45 -5.54 68.68 64.25
CA GLU A 45 -4.64 69.54 65.03
C GLU A 45 -3.31 68.86 65.39
N ASN A 46 -3.31 67.53 65.49
CA ASN A 46 -2.17 66.75 65.97
C ASN A 46 -1.48 65.93 64.87
N GLN A 47 -2.06 65.86 63.68
CA GLN A 47 -1.59 65.05 62.56
C GLN A 47 -1.91 65.74 61.23
N ASP A 48 -0.91 65.81 60.35
CA ASP A 48 -1.11 66.26 58.98
C ASP A 48 -1.73 65.15 58.11
N PHE A 49 -2.77 65.50 57.36
CA PHE A 49 -3.43 64.63 56.39
C PHE A 49 -3.33 65.23 54.99
N ASP A 50 -3.05 64.39 54.00
CA ASP A 50 -2.97 64.78 52.59
C ASP A 50 -4.37 64.97 51.98
N LEU A 51 -5.38 64.25 52.49
CA LEU A 51 -6.76 64.33 52.00
C LEU A 51 -7.76 64.04 53.12
N ILE A 52 -8.82 64.86 53.20
CA ILE A 52 -9.97 64.65 54.09
C ILE A 52 -11.22 64.40 53.25
N VAL A 53 -11.84 63.23 53.42
CA VAL A 53 -13.06 62.79 52.72
C VAL A 53 -14.23 62.81 53.70
N THR A 54 -15.33 63.47 53.34
CA THR A 54 -16.50 63.61 54.22
C THR A 54 -17.75 63.01 53.58
N GLY A 55 -18.53 62.26 54.37
CA GLY A 55 -19.84 61.77 53.96
C GLY A 55 -20.86 62.91 53.85
N TYR A 56 -21.71 62.88 52.82
CA TYR A 56 -22.71 63.93 52.54
C TYR A 56 -23.77 64.09 53.66
N ILE A 57 -23.92 63.09 54.53
CA ILE A 57 -24.85 63.11 55.67
C ILE A 57 -24.03 63.05 56.97
N LEU A 58 -23.76 64.21 57.56
CA LEU A 58 -23.31 64.31 58.95
C LEU A 58 -24.56 64.41 59.85
N PRO A 59 -24.89 63.40 60.68
CA PRO A 59 -26.17 63.35 61.42
C PRO A 59 -26.33 64.39 62.55
N GLN A 60 -25.34 65.23 62.81
CA GLN A 60 -25.26 65.99 64.07
C GLN A 60 -25.51 67.49 63.99
N ILE A 61 -26.07 67.99 62.89
CA ILE A 61 -26.77 69.28 62.91
C ILE A 61 -28.22 69.02 62.48
N SER A 62 -29.04 68.54 63.42
CA SER A 62 -30.49 68.58 63.21
C SER A 62 -30.90 70.05 63.05
N GLY A 63 -31.79 70.35 62.11
CA GLY A 63 -32.31 71.71 61.91
C GLY A 63 -32.93 72.32 63.18
N ALA A 64 -33.29 71.48 64.16
CA ALA A 64 -33.74 71.91 65.48
C ALA A 64 -32.63 72.61 66.29
N LYS A 65 -31.35 72.23 66.11
CA LYS A 65 -30.21 72.91 66.76
C LYS A 65 -29.94 74.29 66.14
N ALA A 66 -30.08 74.42 64.81
CA ALA A 66 -30.02 75.71 64.13
C ALA A 66 -31.13 76.67 64.58
N ILE A 67 -32.31 76.14 64.94
CA ILE A 67 -33.41 76.93 65.52
C ILE A 67 -33.14 77.28 66.99
N SER A 68 -32.46 76.41 67.76
CA SER A 68 -32.09 76.69 69.15
C SER A 68 -30.98 77.73 69.32
N GLU A 69 -30.19 77.99 68.27
CA GLU A 69 -29.20 79.08 68.23
C GLU A 69 -29.77 80.43 67.78
N ILE A 70 -31.05 80.48 67.37
CA ILE A 70 -31.79 81.75 67.31
C ILE A 70 -32.02 82.16 68.77
N LYS A 71 -31.12 83.00 69.27
CA LYS A 71 -31.17 83.67 70.58
C LYS A 71 -32.60 83.77 71.10
N THR A 72 -32.85 83.13 72.25
CA THR A 72 -34.05 83.30 73.06
C THR A 72 -34.53 84.74 73.01
N THR A 73 -35.63 84.96 72.30
CA THR A 73 -36.25 86.24 72.04
C THR A 73 -36.94 86.74 73.30
N LYS A 74 -36.16 87.16 74.31
CA LYS A 74 -36.71 87.92 75.43
C LYS A 74 -36.75 89.43 75.14
N ASP A 75 -36.03 89.91 74.12
CA ASP A 75 -35.93 91.36 73.79
C ASP A 75 -36.26 91.72 72.33
N ILE A 76 -36.97 90.86 71.58
CA ILE A 76 -37.37 91.19 70.20
C ILE A 76 -38.77 91.80 70.21
N ALA A 77 -38.90 93.01 69.67
CA ALA A 77 -40.18 93.70 69.53
C ALA A 77 -41.19 92.82 68.74
N PRO A 78 -42.49 92.87 69.07
CA PRO A 78 -43.51 92.01 68.45
C PRO A 78 -43.51 92.02 66.91
N GLU A 79 -43.19 93.17 66.31
CA GLU A 79 -43.13 93.35 64.85
C GLU A 79 -41.94 92.61 64.20
N GLU A 80 -40.76 92.64 64.83
CA GLU A 80 -39.58 91.93 64.34
C GLU A 80 -39.75 90.42 64.45
N LYS A 81 -40.42 89.94 65.50
CA LYS A 81 -40.80 88.54 65.66
C LYS A 81 -41.77 88.08 64.57
N ALA A 82 -42.76 88.91 64.23
CA ALA A 82 -43.70 88.62 63.14
C ALA A 82 -42.99 88.55 61.77
N LYS A 83 -42.04 89.46 61.52
CA LYS A 83 -41.22 89.48 60.29
C LYS A 83 -40.32 88.25 60.18
N LEU A 84 -39.73 87.80 61.29
CA LEU A 84 -38.90 86.59 61.34
C LEU A 84 -39.73 85.33 61.10
N LEU A 85 -40.90 85.21 61.74
CA LEU A 85 -41.81 84.08 61.54
C LEU A 85 -42.33 84.01 60.10
N LYS A 86 -42.57 85.15 59.46
CA LYS A 86 -42.95 85.21 58.05
C LYS A 86 -41.83 84.67 57.15
N LYS A 87 -40.59 85.13 57.34
CA LYS A 87 -39.42 84.63 56.59
C LYS A 87 -39.17 83.14 56.83
N LEU A 88 -39.35 82.67 58.07
CA LEU A 88 -39.19 81.26 58.40
C LEU A 88 -40.25 80.41 57.69
N ARG A 89 -41.51 80.86 57.68
CA ARG A 89 -42.60 80.17 56.98
C ARG A 89 -42.36 80.12 55.47
N GLU A 90 -41.86 81.20 54.88
CA GLU A 90 -41.47 81.25 53.46
C GLU A 90 -40.30 80.27 53.17
N ALA A 91 -39.28 80.23 54.02
CA ALA A 91 -38.15 79.31 53.87
C ALA A 91 -38.57 77.84 54.00
N VAL A 92 -39.42 77.51 54.98
CA VAL A 92 -39.97 76.14 55.13
C VAL A 92 -40.80 75.75 53.91
N LYS A 93 -41.63 76.66 53.40
CA LYS A 93 -42.41 76.41 52.17
C LYS A 93 -41.50 76.15 50.96
N GLN A 94 -40.40 76.88 50.84
CA GLN A 94 -39.42 76.65 49.76
C GLN A 94 -38.76 75.28 49.89
N VAL A 95 -38.33 74.90 51.08
CA VAL A 95 -37.73 73.58 51.34
C VAL A 95 -38.72 72.45 51.03
N GLU A 96 -39.99 72.63 51.35
CA GLU A 96 -41.04 71.64 51.04
C GLU A 96 -41.26 71.50 49.54
N MET A 97 -41.29 72.60 48.79
CA MET A 97 -41.36 72.56 47.33
C MET A 97 -40.13 71.88 46.71
N ASP A 98 -38.93 72.22 47.18
CA ASP A 98 -37.68 71.62 46.70
C ASP A 98 -37.63 70.12 47.01
N PHE A 99 -38.14 69.70 48.19
CA PHE A 99 -38.25 68.30 48.57
C PHE A 99 -39.21 67.53 47.65
N GLN A 100 -40.39 68.09 47.36
CA GLN A 100 -41.35 67.46 46.45
C GLN A 100 -40.80 67.37 45.02
N ALA A 101 -40.14 68.44 44.55
CA ALA A 101 -39.48 68.44 43.24
C ALA A 101 -38.40 67.34 43.17
N LYS A 102 -37.51 67.26 44.17
CA LYS A 102 -36.50 66.21 44.25
C LYS A 102 -37.13 64.82 44.30
N LYS A 103 -38.16 64.61 45.13
CA LYS A 103 -38.87 63.33 45.22
C LYS A 103 -39.41 62.89 43.85
N SER A 104 -40.08 63.79 43.12
CA SER A 104 -40.59 63.49 41.78
C SER A 104 -39.49 63.14 40.78
N ALA A 105 -38.35 63.85 40.82
CA ALA A 105 -37.20 63.56 39.97
C ALA A 105 -36.60 62.17 40.28
N THR A 106 -36.50 61.81 41.56
CA THR A 106 -36.00 60.49 41.97
C THR A 106 -36.94 59.36 41.53
N GLU A 107 -38.25 59.56 41.60
CA GLU A 107 -39.24 58.58 41.11
C GLU A 107 -39.15 58.35 39.60
N VAL A 108 -38.88 59.41 38.82
CA VAL A 108 -38.64 59.30 37.37
C VAL A 108 -37.37 58.50 37.10
N LEU A 109 -36.26 58.83 37.76
CA LEU A 109 -35.00 58.09 37.61
C LEU A 109 -35.15 56.61 38.00
N LEU A 110 -35.92 56.31 39.05
CA LEU A 110 -36.19 54.95 39.46
C LEU A 110 -36.95 54.17 38.39
N ARG A 111 -38.00 54.77 37.80
CA ARG A 111 -38.76 54.15 36.70
C ARG A 111 -37.90 53.93 35.46
N GLU A 112 -37.06 54.91 35.09
CA GLU A 112 -36.13 54.75 33.98
C GLU A 112 -35.10 53.63 34.23
N SER A 113 -34.60 53.53 35.46
CA SER A 113 -33.69 52.46 35.87
C SER A 113 -34.36 51.09 35.77
N GLN A 114 -35.59 50.96 36.30
CA GLN A 114 -36.38 49.74 36.21
C GLN A 114 -36.65 49.34 34.74
N ALA A 115 -37.08 50.27 33.91
CA ALA A 115 -37.32 50.00 32.48
C ALA A 115 -36.04 49.56 31.74
N LYS A 116 -34.86 50.09 32.12
CA LYS A 116 -33.56 49.64 31.58
C LYS A 116 -33.22 48.23 32.05
N GLN A 117 -33.50 47.90 33.32
CA GLN A 117 -33.27 46.55 33.86
C GLN A 117 -34.16 45.51 33.17
N ASP A 118 -35.44 45.81 32.97
CA ASP A 118 -36.37 44.92 32.25
C ASP A 118 -35.89 44.66 30.82
N LYS A 119 -35.45 45.71 30.12
CA LYS A 119 -34.90 45.57 28.77
C LYS A 119 -33.62 44.73 28.72
N ILE A 120 -32.78 44.81 29.76
CA ILE A 120 -31.57 43.97 29.87
C ILE A 120 -31.96 42.52 30.09
N LEU A 121 -32.96 42.25 30.94
CA LEU A 121 -33.46 40.90 31.19
C LEU A 121 -34.05 40.27 29.94
N ASP A 122 -34.85 41.02 29.17
CA ASP A 122 -35.40 40.55 27.90
C ASP A 122 -34.29 40.18 26.91
N LEU A 123 -33.29 41.04 26.75
CA LEU A 123 -32.16 40.78 25.85
C LEU A 123 -31.35 39.55 26.27
N LEU A 124 -31.12 39.37 27.57
CA LEU A 124 -30.42 38.20 28.11
C LEU A 124 -31.22 36.91 27.88
N ASN A 125 -32.53 36.95 28.10
CA ASN A 125 -33.41 35.80 27.88
C ASN A 125 -33.45 35.41 26.40
N ASP A 126 -33.54 36.38 25.50
CA ASP A 126 -33.50 36.14 24.05
C ASP A 126 -32.15 35.52 23.64
N ARG A 127 -31.04 36.05 24.17
CA ARG A 127 -29.71 35.49 23.88
C ARG A 127 -29.53 34.10 24.44
N MET A 128 -30.04 33.81 25.64
CA MET A 128 -30.01 32.45 26.20
C MET A 128 -30.80 31.47 25.33
N ARG A 129 -32.01 31.84 24.87
CA ARG A 129 -32.79 30.99 23.95
C ARG A 129 -32.07 30.74 22.63
N GLN A 130 -31.41 31.76 22.08
CA GLN A 130 -30.61 31.59 20.85
C GLN A 130 -29.46 30.60 21.08
N LEU A 131 -28.71 30.76 22.17
CA LEU A 131 -27.60 29.87 22.51
C LEU A 131 -28.08 28.43 22.76
N GLU A 132 -29.21 28.24 23.43
CA GLU A 132 -29.81 26.93 23.62
C GLU A 132 -30.17 26.28 22.27
N ASN A 133 -30.77 27.03 21.35
CA ASN A 133 -31.10 26.54 20.01
C ASN A 133 -29.84 26.17 19.23
N GLU A 134 -28.86 27.06 19.16
CA GLU A 134 -27.55 26.82 18.50
C GLU A 134 -26.88 25.56 19.06
N ASN A 135 -26.87 25.40 20.39
CA ASN A 135 -26.26 24.24 21.04
C ASN A 135 -27.03 22.94 20.74
N THR A 136 -28.36 22.99 20.64
CA THR A 136 -29.15 21.81 20.22
C THR A 136 -28.87 21.43 18.77
N GLU A 137 -28.68 22.41 17.88
CA GLU A 137 -28.37 22.20 16.47
C GLU A 137 -26.97 21.62 16.29
N LEU A 138 -25.96 22.23 16.91
CA LEU A 138 -24.60 21.70 16.95
C LEU A 138 -24.58 20.28 17.53
N GLY A 139 -25.37 20.00 18.57
CA GLY A 139 -25.51 18.65 19.12
C GLY A 139 -26.14 17.64 18.14
N ARG A 140 -27.04 18.07 17.25
CA ARG A 140 -27.56 17.21 16.16
C ARG A 140 -26.49 16.99 15.09
N GLU A 141 -25.79 18.03 14.66
CA GLU A 141 -24.72 17.94 13.67
C GLU A 141 -23.60 17.01 14.13
N VAL A 142 -23.12 17.17 15.36
CA VAL A 142 -22.07 16.31 15.94
C VAL A 142 -22.50 14.84 15.96
N ARG A 143 -23.76 14.54 16.29
CA ARG A 143 -24.29 13.17 16.22
C ARG A 143 -24.32 12.64 14.80
N SER A 144 -24.78 13.45 13.84
CA SER A 144 -24.79 13.10 12.42
C SER A 144 -23.38 12.81 11.90
N PHE A 145 -22.42 13.70 12.18
CA PHE A 145 -21.03 13.49 11.79
C PHE A 145 -20.41 12.26 12.44
N LYS A 146 -20.74 11.98 13.71
CA LYS A 146 -20.28 10.77 14.39
C LYS A 146 -20.81 9.50 13.72
N GLU A 147 -22.07 9.50 13.29
CA GLU A 147 -22.69 8.36 12.61
C GLU A 147 -22.14 8.17 11.19
N GLN A 148 -21.95 9.27 10.45
CA GLN A 148 -21.26 9.26 9.15
C GLN A 148 -19.82 8.74 9.30
N LEU A 149 -19.08 9.21 10.30
CA LEU A 149 -17.71 8.76 10.56
C LEU A 149 -17.68 7.28 10.92
N SER A 150 -18.59 6.79 11.76
CA SER A 150 -18.68 5.35 12.08
C SER A 150 -18.94 4.50 10.84
N THR A 151 -19.81 4.97 9.95
CA THR A 151 -20.13 4.30 8.69
C THR A 151 -18.92 4.29 7.76
N ALA A 152 -18.25 5.43 7.60
CA ALA A 152 -17.06 5.56 6.76
C ALA A 152 -15.90 4.69 7.26
N VAL A 153 -15.71 4.60 8.59
CA VAL A 153 -14.69 3.73 9.19
C VAL A 153 -14.98 2.25 8.91
N LYS A 154 -16.25 1.82 9.03
CA LYS A 154 -16.63 0.43 8.67
C LYS A 154 -16.39 0.14 7.19
N GLN A 155 -16.84 1.03 6.30
CA GLN A 155 -16.62 0.88 4.87
C GLN A 155 -15.12 0.82 4.50
N ARG A 156 -14.29 1.62 5.18
CA ARG A 156 -12.84 1.58 4.99
C ARG A 156 -12.25 0.25 5.45
N ALA A 157 -12.67 -0.28 6.61
CA ALA A 157 -12.22 -1.58 7.10
C ALA A 157 -12.59 -2.72 6.13
N ASP A 158 -13.84 -2.75 5.66
CA ASP A 158 -14.31 -3.75 4.69
C ASP A 158 -13.55 -3.63 3.35
N ALA A 159 -13.22 -2.42 2.91
CA ALA A 159 -12.43 -2.18 1.70
C ALA A 159 -10.97 -2.61 1.87
N GLU A 160 -10.39 -2.43 3.05
CA GLU A 160 -9.02 -2.83 3.38
C GLU A 160 -8.89 -4.36 3.42
N GLU A 161 -9.86 -5.06 4.03
CA GLU A 161 -9.93 -6.53 4.02
C GLU A 161 -10.04 -7.08 2.59
N LYS A 162 -10.90 -6.50 1.75
CA LYS A 162 -11.02 -6.88 0.33
C LYS A 162 -9.73 -6.61 -0.45
N ALA A 163 -9.05 -5.50 -0.18
CA ALA A 163 -7.79 -5.17 -0.83
C ALA A 163 -6.68 -6.14 -0.42
N GLU A 164 -6.65 -6.57 0.84
CA GLU A 164 -5.70 -7.56 1.34
C GLU A 164 -5.95 -8.95 0.73
N ALA A 165 -7.22 -9.38 0.65
CA ALA A 165 -7.59 -10.60 -0.05
C ALA A 165 -7.14 -10.58 -1.53
N ALA A 166 -7.43 -9.49 -2.24
CA ALA A 166 -7.02 -9.34 -3.64
C ALA A 166 -5.48 -9.35 -3.81
N ARG A 167 -4.73 -8.76 -2.87
CA ARG A 167 -3.25 -8.82 -2.89
C ARG A 167 -2.73 -10.25 -2.71
N ASN A 168 -3.36 -11.02 -1.82
CA ASN A 168 -2.99 -12.41 -1.60
C ASN A 168 -3.29 -13.28 -2.84
N ASP A 169 -4.43 -13.05 -3.51
CA ASP A 169 -4.79 -13.74 -4.75
C ASP A 169 -3.79 -13.42 -5.88
N VAL A 170 -3.40 -12.15 -6.03
CA VAL A 170 -2.36 -11.75 -6.99
C VAL A 170 -1.03 -12.42 -6.67
N ALA A 171 -0.60 -12.41 -5.40
CA ALA A 171 0.65 -13.07 -5.00
C ALA A 171 0.62 -14.59 -5.23
N HIS A 172 -0.54 -15.23 -5.10
CA HIS A 172 -0.72 -16.64 -5.44
C HIS A 172 -0.56 -16.86 -6.96
N ALA A 173 -1.27 -16.06 -7.76
CA ALA A 173 -1.20 -16.14 -9.22
C ALA A 173 0.22 -15.87 -9.75
N GLU A 174 0.97 -14.95 -9.14
CA GLU A 174 2.37 -14.69 -9.49
C GLU A 174 3.26 -15.91 -9.23
N ARG A 175 3.07 -16.61 -8.10
CA ARG A 175 3.81 -17.85 -7.80
C ARG A 175 3.45 -18.97 -8.78
N GLU A 176 2.18 -19.13 -9.12
CA GLU A 176 1.74 -20.11 -10.11
C GLU A 176 2.35 -19.82 -11.50
N LEU A 177 2.38 -18.55 -11.89
CA LEU A 177 3.01 -18.12 -13.14
C LEU A 177 4.52 -18.43 -13.13
N GLU A 178 5.22 -18.17 -12.03
CA GLU A 178 6.63 -18.48 -11.88
C GLU A 178 6.89 -19.99 -12.00
N THR A 179 6.04 -20.83 -11.38
CA THR A 179 6.14 -22.29 -11.52
C THR A 179 5.91 -22.76 -12.96
N LEU A 180 4.90 -22.20 -13.65
CA LEU A 180 4.61 -22.56 -15.04
C LEU A 180 5.73 -22.13 -15.99
N LEU A 181 6.37 -20.98 -15.73
CA LEU A 181 7.53 -20.52 -16.51
C LEU A 181 8.73 -21.45 -16.31
N ALA A 182 8.97 -21.92 -15.08
CA ALA A 182 10.03 -22.88 -14.80
C ALA A 182 9.77 -24.23 -15.48
N GLU A 183 8.54 -24.75 -15.40
CA GLU A 183 8.13 -25.98 -16.09
C GLU A 183 8.27 -25.86 -17.61
N LYS A 184 7.85 -24.73 -18.18
CA LYS A 184 8.01 -24.47 -19.61
C LYS A 184 9.48 -24.45 -20.03
N ALA A 185 10.35 -23.79 -19.26
CA ALA A 185 11.78 -23.72 -19.56
C ALA A 185 12.43 -25.12 -19.52
N GLU A 186 12.05 -25.97 -18.57
CA GLU A 186 12.52 -27.34 -18.50
C GLU A 186 12.00 -28.19 -19.68
N ALA A 187 10.73 -28.02 -20.07
CA ALA A 187 10.17 -28.68 -21.23
C ALA A 187 10.87 -28.25 -22.54
N GLU A 188 11.20 -26.95 -22.70
CA GLU A 188 11.97 -26.45 -23.85
C GLU A 188 13.36 -27.08 -23.90
N LYS A 189 14.06 -27.19 -22.76
CA LYS A 189 15.37 -27.84 -22.68
C LYS A 189 15.32 -29.32 -23.03
N GLN A 190 14.28 -30.04 -22.57
CA GLN A 190 14.06 -31.44 -22.92
C GLN A 190 13.77 -31.61 -24.41
N ALA A 191 12.96 -30.71 -24.98
CA ALA A 191 12.67 -30.71 -26.41
C ALA A 191 13.93 -30.45 -27.26
N GLU A 192 14.78 -29.51 -26.85
CA GLU A 192 16.07 -29.24 -27.51
C GLU A 192 16.99 -30.46 -27.45
N THR A 193 17.09 -31.11 -26.29
CA THR A 193 17.89 -32.32 -26.12
C THR A 193 17.39 -33.46 -27.01
N ALA A 194 16.07 -33.70 -27.04
CA ALA A 194 15.46 -34.71 -27.90
C ALA A 194 15.67 -34.42 -29.40
N LEU A 195 15.69 -33.14 -29.79
CA LEU A 195 15.95 -32.74 -31.17
C LEU A 195 17.41 -33.02 -31.55
N LEU A 196 18.38 -32.74 -30.68
CA LEU A 196 19.78 -33.09 -30.88
C LEU A 196 19.97 -34.60 -31.02
N GLU A 197 19.39 -35.39 -30.13
CA GLU A 197 19.43 -36.86 -30.22
C GLU A 197 18.84 -37.36 -31.54
N LYS A 198 17.69 -36.82 -31.95
CA LYS A 198 17.08 -37.15 -33.24
C LYS A 198 18.01 -36.84 -34.41
N THR A 199 18.70 -35.71 -34.40
CA THR A 199 19.65 -35.36 -35.49
C THR A 199 20.84 -36.30 -35.56
N GLU A 200 21.37 -36.77 -34.42
CA GLU A 200 22.44 -37.78 -34.41
C GLU A 200 21.93 -39.16 -34.86
N ILE A 201 20.70 -39.53 -34.49
CA ILE A 201 20.06 -40.75 -35.01
C ILE A 201 19.88 -40.66 -36.53
N GLU A 202 19.42 -39.53 -37.07
CA GLU A 202 19.28 -39.34 -38.52
C GLU A 202 20.64 -39.42 -39.25
N LYS A 203 21.70 -38.87 -38.66
CA LYS A 203 23.05 -38.94 -39.21
C LYS A 203 23.60 -40.37 -39.22
N THR A 204 23.43 -41.10 -38.13
CA THR A 204 23.86 -42.51 -38.03
C THR A 204 23.04 -43.41 -38.95
N ALA A 205 21.72 -43.22 -39.02
CA ALA A 205 20.87 -43.91 -39.99
C ALA A 205 21.27 -43.62 -41.44
N GLY A 206 21.58 -42.36 -41.76
CA GLY A 206 22.08 -41.98 -43.08
C GLY A 206 23.41 -42.63 -43.45
N ALA A 207 24.33 -42.80 -42.49
CA ALA A 207 25.57 -43.55 -42.68
C ALA A 207 25.31 -45.05 -42.92
N ALA A 208 24.44 -45.66 -42.12
CA ALA A 208 24.07 -47.07 -42.27
C ALA A 208 23.39 -47.35 -43.62
N ILE A 209 22.55 -46.42 -44.12
CA ILE A 209 21.95 -46.53 -45.46
C ILE A 209 23.03 -46.52 -46.53
N LYS A 210 24.01 -45.61 -46.45
CA LYS A 210 25.13 -45.57 -47.41
C LYS A 210 25.95 -46.86 -47.41
N GLU A 211 26.28 -47.38 -46.23
CA GLU A 211 27.01 -48.66 -46.12
C GLU A 211 26.22 -49.82 -46.71
N ARG A 212 24.90 -49.86 -46.49
CA ARG A 212 24.01 -50.85 -47.09
C ARG A 212 24.01 -50.74 -48.62
N ASP A 213 23.88 -49.54 -49.16
CA ASP A 213 23.85 -49.33 -50.62
C ASP A 213 25.20 -49.70 -51.27
N GLU A 214 26.33 -49.43 -50.59
CA GLU A 214 27.65 -49.89 -51.03
C GLU A 214 27.80 -51.42 -50.97
N ALA A 215 27.25 -52.06 -49.95
CA ALA A 215 27.25 -53.52 -49.83
C ALA A 215 26.36 -54.16 -50.90
N GLU A 216 25.18 -53.60 -51.18
CA GLU A 216 24.27 -54.05 -52.23
C GLU A 216 24.94 -53.97 -53.61
N LYS A 217 25.62 -52.86 -53.91
CA LYS A 217 26.40 -52.72 -55.14
C LYS A 217 27.50 -53.79 -55.27
N LYS A 218 28.23 -54.09 -54.18
CA LYS A 218 29.24 -55.16 -54.18
C LYS A 218 28.63 -56.53 -54.41
N VAL A 219 27.43 -56.78 -53.88
CA VAL A 219 26.69 -58.03 -54.12
C VAL A 219 26.29 -58.14 -55.58
N ASP A 220 25.77 -57.07 -56.18
CA ASP A 220 25.41 -57.03 -57.61
C ASP A 220 26.63 -57.28 -58.50
N ASP A 221 27.76 -56.62 -58.20
CA ASP A 221 29.03 -56.82 -58.91
C ASP A 221 29.49 -58.30 -58.80
N ALA A 222 29.44 -58.88 -57.60
CA ALA A 222 29.80 -60.29 -57.38
C ALA A 222 28.85 -61.28 -58.08
N LEU A 223 27.56 -60.97 -58.15
CA LEU A 223 26.58 -61.77 -58.90
C LEU A 223 26.87 -61.70 -60.41
N HIS A 224 27.27 -60.53 -60.92
CA HIS A 224 27.65 -60.39 -62.33
C HIS A 224 28.91 -61.20 -62.66
N GLU A 225 29.96 -61.09 -61.85
CA GLU A 225 31.18 -61.89 -62.00
C GLU A 225 30.90 -63.40 -61.93
N ARG A 226 30.05 -63.81 -60.98
CA ARG A 226 29.63 -65.21 -60.86
C ARG A 226 28.92 -65.68 -62.14
N ALA A 227 28.01 -64.88 -62.70
CA ALA A 227 27.32 -65.22 -63.96
C ALA A 227 28.31 -65.36 -65.14
N GLU A 228 29.33 -64.51 -65.22
CA GLU A 228 30.40 -64.66 -66.22
C GLU A 228 31.20 -65.94 -66.03
N MET A 229 31.55 -66.26 -64.79
CA MET A 229 32.28 -67.49 -64.43
C MET A 229 31.44 -68.73 -64.75
N GLU A 230 30.14 -68.72 -64.45
CA GLU A 230 29.21 -69.79 -64.84
C GLU A 230 29.14 -69.97 -66.36
N LYS A 231 29.13 -68.87 -67.14
CA LYS A 231 29.19 -68.92 -68.60
C LYS A 231 30.50 -69.52 -69.12
N LYS A 232 31.65 -69.14 -68.54
CA LYS A 232 32.96 -69.71 -68.87
C LYS A 232 33.00 -71.20 -68.53
N LEU A 233 32.47 -71.57 -67.37
CA LEU A 233 32.43 -72.96 -66.91
C LEU A 233 31.55 -73.81 -67.83
N ALA A 234 30.36 -73.33 -68.21
CA ALA A 234 29.51 -73.99 -69.20
C ALA A 234 30.20 -74.17 -70.56
N GLY A 235 30.99 -73.18 -70.99
CA GLY A 235 31.84 -73.29 -72.18
C GLY A 235 32.92 -74.38 -72.05
N ALA A 236 33.61 -74.42 -70.91
CA ALA A 236 34.60 -75.46 -70.61
C ALA A 236 33.97 -76.85 -70.58
N THR A 237 32.77 -77.00 -69.98
CA THR A 237 32.02 -78.26 -69.98
C THR A 237 31.73 -78.76 -71.40
N ARG A 238 31.28 -77.88 -72.31
CA ARG A 238 31.05 -78.25 -73.73
C ARG A 238 32.34 -78.67 -74.44
N ASN A 239 33.46 -78.00 -74.16
CA ASN A 239 34.75 -78.38 -74.72
C ASN A 239 35.20 -79.75 -74.21
N ILE A 240 35.02 -80.04 -72.92
CA ILE A 240 35.30 -81.36 -72.34
C ILE A 240 34.43 -82.43 -73.01
N GLU A 241 33.14 -82.18 -73.22
CA GLU A 241 32.26 -83.12 -73.95
C GLU A 241 32.72 -83.35 -75.40
N ALA A 242 33.13 -82.30 -76.12
CA ALA A 242 33.64 -82.41 -77.48
C ALA A 242 34.96 -83.21 -77.53
N LEU A 243 35.88 -82.94 -76.61
CA LEU A 243 37.13 -83.70 -76.49
C LEU A 243 36.88 -85.16 -76.13
N ASN A 244 35.91 -85.45 -75.25
CA ASN A 244 35.51 -86.82 -74.94
C ASN A 244 34.93 -87.54 -76.17
N LYS A 245 34.13 -86.86 -76.99
CA LYS A 245 33.65 -87.40 -78.29
C LYS A 245 34.80 -87.66 -79.27
N GLN A 246 35.78 -86.78 -79.36
CA GLN A 246 36.97 -87.01 -80.18
C GLN A 246 37.79 -88.18 -79.67
N THR A 247 37.97 -88.29 -78.35
CA THR A 247 38.73 -89.37 -77.71
C THR A 247 38.07 -90.73 -77.95
N THR A 248 36.74 -90.80 -77.87
CA THR A 248 35.98 -92.02 -78.21
C THR A 248 36.10 -92.38 -79.68
N SER A 249 35.98 -91.41 -80.60
CA SER A 249 36.22 -91.63 -82.05
C SER A 249 37.64 -92.11 -82.35
N LEU A 250 38.66 -91.47 -81.77
CA LEU A 250 40.06 -91.87 -81.95
C LEU A 250 40.33 -93.25 -81.38
N LYS A 251 39.67 -93.61 -80.26
CA LYS A 251 39.75 -94.95 -79.69
C LYS A 251 39.16 -96.00 -80.64
N GLU A 252 38.01 -95.72 -81.24
CA GLU A 252 37.42 -96.60 -82.26
C GLU A 252 38.30 -96.75 -83.51
N GLU A 253 38.93 -95.66 -83.97
CA GLU A 253 39.90 -95.71 -85.07
C GLU A 253 41.14 -96.51 -84.68
N LEU A 254 41.66 -96.33 -83.47
CA LEU A 254 42.79 -97.11 -82.96
C LEU A 254 42.46 -98.60 -82.92
N ASP A 255 41.29 -98.98 -82.41
CA ASP A 255 40.83 -100.38 -82.36
C ASP A 255 40.70 -100.99 -83.78
N LYS A 256 40.18 -100.23 -84.75
CA LYS A 256 40.17 -100.64 -86.17
C LYS A 256 41.59 -100.85 -86.71
N THR A 257 42.51 -99.95 -86.38
CA THR A 257 43.90 -100.02 -86.84
C THR A 257 44.64 -101.20 -86.21
N ILE A 258 44.41 -101.47 -84.92
CA ILE A 258 44.90 -102.68 -84.24
C ILE A 258 44.37 -103.93 -84.93
N THR A 259 43.07 -103.97 -85.25
CA THR A 259 42.46 -105.10 -85.96
C THR A 259 43.12 -105.33 -87.34
N ILE A 260 43.36 -104.25 -88.10
CA ILE A 260 44.09 -104.32 -89.38
C ILE A 260 45.52 -104.85 -89.18
N ALA A 261 46.23 -104.34 -88.17
CA ALA A 261 47.59 -104.77 -87.86
C ALA A 261 47.64 -106.26 -87.44
N GLU A 262 46.71 -106.73 -86.63
CA GLU A 262 46.56 -108.14 -86.26
C GLU A 262 46.30 -109.01 -87.50
N THR A 263 45.46 -108.55 -88.42
CA THR A 263 45.19 -109.24 -89.68
C THR A 263 46.47 -109.33 -90.55
N ALA A 264 47.22 -108.24 -90.66
CA ALA A 264 48.48 -108.20 -91.39
C ALA A 264 49.57 -109.08 -90.75
N VAL A 265 49.63 -109.15 -89.42
CA VAL A 265 50.53 -110.06 -88.69
C VAL A 265 50.15 -111.51 -88.98
N ASN A 266 48.86 -111.86 -88.95
CA ASN A 266 48.39 -113.21 -89.30
C ASN A 266 48.73 -113.57 -90.74
N GLU A 267 48.58 -112.64 -91.69
CA GLU A 267 49.01 -112.84 -93.07
C GLU A 267 50.53 -113.01 -93.20
N LYS A 268 51.32 -112.20 -92.49
CA LYS A 268 52.78 -112.34 -92.44
C LYS A 268 53.19 -113.72 -91.91
N THR A 269 52.58 -114.19 -90.83
CA THR A 269 52.82 -115.53 -90.28
C THR A 269 52.49 -116.62 -91.31
N ARG A 270 51.35 -116.50 -91.99
CA ARG A 270 50.95 -117.43 -93.07
C ARG A 270 51.92 -117.41 -94.25
N LEU A 271 52.44 -116.24 -94.61
CA LEU A 271 53.48 -116.11 -95.65
C LEU A 271 54.80 -116.71 -95.20
N GLN A 272 55.20 -116.54 -93.93
CA GLN A 272 56.39 -117.19 -93.36
C GLN A 272 56.25 -118.71 -93.33
N GLU A 273 55.09 -119.26 -92.98
CA GLU A 273 54.83 -120.71 -93.08
C GLU A 273 54.94 -121.22 -94.53
N LYS A 274 54.42 -120.47 -95.50
CA LYS A 274 54.60 -120.79 -96.93
C LYS A 274 56.06 -120.73 -97.33
N LEU A 275 56.81 -119.74 -96.85
CA LEU A 275 58.23 -119.59 -97.13
C LEU A 275 59.03 -120.76 -96.56
N ALA A 276 58.72 -121.17 -95.33
CA ALA A 276 59.31 -122.33 -94.67
C ALA A 276 59.01 -123.62 -95.43
N LYS A 277 57.78 -123.82 -95.92
CA LYS A 277 57.44 -124.96 -96.79
C LYS A 277 58.20 -124.96 -98.12
N ILE A 278 58.42 -123.79 -98.71
CA ILE A 278 59.23 -123.66 -99.93
C ILE A 278 60.70 -123.98 -99.62
N GLN A 279 61.23 -123.52 -98.49
CA GLN A 279 62.59 -123.85 -98.05
C GLN A 279 62.74 -125.35 -97.79
N GLU A 280 61.79 -125.99 -97.10
CA GLU A 280 61.80 -127.44 -96.86
C GLU A 280 61.73 -128.23 -98.19
N ASN A 281 60.90 -127.79 -99.14
CA ASN A 281 60.84 -128.39 -100.48
C ASN A 281 62.16 -128.19 -101.25
N TRP A 282 62.81 -127.04 -101.10
CA TRP A 282 64.12 -126.76 -101.69
C TRP A 282 65.22 -127.64 -101.08
N GLU A 283 65.22 -127.82 -99.75
CA GLU A 283 66.16 -128.69 -99.05
C GLU A 283 65.98 -130.17 -99.45
N LYS A 284 64.73 -130.64 -99.58
CA LYS A 284 64.43 -131.97 -100.15
C LYS A 284 64.93 -132.13 -101.58
N TYR A 285 64.78 -131.10 -102.42
CA TYR A 285 65.26 -131.13 -103.81
C TYR A 285 66.80 -131.17 -103.92
N ILE A 286 67.50 -130.58 -102.94
CA ILE A 286 68.98 -130.63 -102.88
C ILE A 286 69.48 -131.97 -102.34
N ALA A 287 68.74 -132.64 -101.46
CA ALA A 287 69.15 -133.92 -100.86
C ALA A 287 69.02 -135.16 -101.78
N ASP A 288 68.25 -135.08 -102.87
CA ASP A 288 68.06 -136.16 -103.86
C ASP A 288 69.05 -136.07 -105.07
N LYS A 289 70.18 -135.38 -104.90
CA LYS A 289 71.30 -135.29 -105.87
C LYS A 289 72.62 -135.72 -105.24
#